data_AF-A0A3D4HQF2-F1
#
_entry.id   AF-A0A3D4HQF2-F1
#
_cell.length_a   1.000
_cell.length_b   1.000
_cell.length_c   1.000
_cell.angle_alpha   90.00
_cell.angle_beta   90.00
_cell.angle_gamma   90.00
#
_symmetry.space_group_name_H-M   'P 1'
#
loop_
_entity.id
_entity.type
_entity.pdbx_description
1 polymer ?
#
loop_
_entity_poly.entity_id
_entity_poly.type
_entity_poly.pdbx_seq_one_letter_code
_entity_poly.pdbx_strand_id
1 'polypeptide(L)'
;MEDLFYQKLLQILPENQIKQKERMENHTTLHIGGSADYLVTPAGTEEIREVTRLCNQEGMPFYVMGNGSNLLVSDAGYHGLIVKLGEEYSSVLTKEDGTVTAQAGVLLSKLANVIAKQSLTGFEFASGIPGTLGGAVTMNAGAYGGEMKQCLTAAKVLDSDGNVLSLTNDELELGYRTSILQRKGYILLEAEMKLDHGNQQTIFARMQELNRQRREKQPLEQYSAGSTFKRPEGYYAGKLISDAGLRGYQIGG
;
A
#
# COMPACT_ATOMS: atom_id res chain seq x y z
N MET A 1 21.92 18.76 21.83
CA MET A 1 21.69 19.34 20.50
C MET A 1 20.39 18.72 20.04
N GLU A 2 19.27 19.44 20.16
CA GLU A 2 18.03 18.99 19.51
C GLU A 2 18.34 18.75 18.03
N ASP A 3 17.81 17.66 17.49
CA ASP A 3 18.03 17.33 16.09
C ASP A 3 17.44 18.43 15.21
N LEU A 4 18.29 19.15 14.47
CA LEU A 4 17.89 20.23 13.57
C LEU A 4 16.85 19.75 12.56
N PHE A 5 16.90 18.48 12.15
CA PHE A 5 15.93 17.89 11.27
C PHE A 5 14.55 17.77 11.92
N TYR A 6 14.48 17.37 13.19
CA TYR A 6 13.23 17.31 13.95
C TYR A 6 12.57 18.70 14.06
N GLN A 7 13.35 19.74 14.32
CA GLN A 7 12.82 21.11 14.38
C GLN A 7 12.28 21.58 13.02
N LYS A 8 12.88 21.16 11.90
CA LYS A 8 12.34 21.42 10.55
C LYS A 8 11.05 20.63 10.30
N LEU A 9 10.94 19.39 10.76
CA LEU A 9 9.71 18.61 10.66
C LEU A 9 8.54 19.26 11.42
N LEU A 10 8.78 19.81 12.61
CA LEU A 10 7.77 20.52 13.41
C LEU A 10 7.22 21.79 12.74
N GLN A 11 7.91 22.34 11.73
CA GLN A 11 7.42 23.45 10.93
C GLN A 11 6.43 23.01 9.84
N ILE A 12 6.40 21.71 9.52
CA ILE A 12 5.58 21.11 8.46
C ILE A 12 4.42 20.31 9.05
N LEU A 13 4.69 19.54 10.09
CA LEU A 13 3.75 18.60 10.70
C LEU A 13 3.51 18.96 12.17
N PRO A 14 2.29 18.74 12.69
CA PRO A 14 2.06 18.79 14.12
C PRO A 14 2.82 17.66 14.83
N GLU A 15 3.22 17.90 16.08
CA GLU A 15 4.06 16.98 16.85
C GLU A 15 3.48 15.56 16.96
N ASN A 16 2.15 15.42 17.04
CA ASN A 16 1.48 14.11 17.12
C ASN A 16 1.58 13.26 15.85
N GLN A 17 2.01 13.84 14.73
CA GLN A 17 2.27 13.12 13.49
C GLN A 17 3.74 12.74 13.31
N ILE A 18 4.62 13.06 14.28
CA ILE A 18 6.04 12.77 14.21
C ILE A 18 6.42 11.82 15.36
N LYS A 19 7.09 10.72 15.01
CA LYS A 19 7.67 9.79 15.99
C LYS A 19 9.17 9.67 15.75
N GLN A 20 9.94 9.77 16.83
CA GLN A 20 11.38 9.52 16.80
C GLN A 20 11.68 8.11 17.28
N LYS A 21 12.68 7.46 16.67
CA LYS A 21 13.11 6.11 17.05
C LYS A 21 11.96 5.08 17.08
N GLU A 22 11.02 5.19 16.14
CA GLU A 22 9.82 4.35 16.12
C GLU A 22 10.13 2.92 15.69
N ARG A 23 9.66 1.93 16.48
CA ARG A 23 9.84 0.50 16.19
C ARG A 23 8.99 0.06 15.00
N MET A 24 9.63 -0.45 13.95
CA MET A 24 8.93 -0.86 12.73
C MET A 24 8.11 -2.15 12.87
N GLU A 25 8.38 -2.97 13.87
CA GLU A 25 7.53 -4.13 14.23
C GLU A 25 6.07 -3.75 14.53
N ASN A 26 5.82 -2.49 14.94
CA ASN A 26 4.48 -1.97 15.19
C ASN A 26 3.74 -1.58 13.89
N HIS A 27 4.41 -1.66 12.74
CA HIS A 27 3.92 -1.14 11.46
C HIS A 27 4.00 -2.13 10.31
N THR A 28 4.53 -3.33 10.54
CA THR A 28 4.61 -4.40 9.55
C THR A 28 3.71 -5.56 9.96
N THR A 29 3.12 -6.25 8.98
CA THR A 29 2.28 -7.44 9.27
C THR A 29 3.10 -8.68 9.64
N LEU A 30 4.43 -8.61 9.48
CA LEU A 30 5.35 -9.60 10.02
C LEU A 30 5.64 -9.38 11.51
N HIS A 31 5.28 -8.22 12.08
CA HIS A 31 5.61 -7.85 13.46
C HIS A 31 7.10 -7.97 13.77
N ILE A 32 7.93 -7.55 12.82
CA ILE A 32 9.40 -7.48 12.94
C ILE A 32 9.90 -6.17 12.35
N GLY A 33 11.11 -5.79 12.77
CA GLY A 33 11.79 -4.60 12.31
C GLY A 33 12.32 -3.73 13.44
N GLY A 34 13.55 -3.25 13.26
CA GLY A 34 14.23 -2.32 14.14
C GLY A 34 13.60 -0.93 14.16
N SER A 35 14.32 0.02 14.74
CA SER A 35 13.87 1.40 14.88
C SER A 35 14.12 2.21 13.60
N ALA A 36 13.14 3.00 13.15
CA ALA A 36 13.38 4.06 12.17
C ALA A 36 13.76 5.36 12.90
N ASP A 37 14.70 6.14 12.37
CA ASP A 37 15.10 7.42 13.01
C ASP A 37 13.87 8.33 13.18
N TYR A 38 13.06 8.43 12.12
CA TYR A 38 11.79 9.14 12.10
C TYR A 38 10.69 8.32 11.44
N LEU A 39 9.47 8.44 11.96
CA LEU A 39 8.25 8.05 11.27
C LEU A 39 7.26 9.20 11.32
N VAL A 40 6.69 9.54 10.16
CA VAL A 40 5.68 10.59 10.03
C VAL A 40 4.40 10.07 9.40
N THR A 41 3.27 10.61 9.84
CA THR A 41 1.92 10.26 9.35
C THR A 41 1.21 11.51 8.83
N PRO A 42 1.58 12.02 7.64
CA PRO A 42 0.95 13.21 7.07
C PRO A 42 -0.52 12.91 6.73
N ALA A 43 -1.37 13.92 6.93
CA ALA A 43 -2.81 13.92 6.70
C ALA A 43 -3.22 14.68 5.42
N GLY A 44 -2.27 15.28 4.70
CA GLY A 44 -2.56 16.06 3.49
C GLY A 44 -1.49 15.98 2.40
N THR A 45 -1.89 16.26 1.16
CA THR A 45 -0.98 16.30 0.00
C THR A 45 0.16 17.30 0.18
N GLU A 46 -0.15 18.46 0.77
CA GLU A 46 0.83 19.51 1.02
C GLU A 46 1.88 19.06 2.04
N GLU A 47 1.47 18.43 3.13
CA GLU A 47 2.37 17.86 4.14
C GLU A 47 3.28 16.77 3.51
N ILE A 48 2.73 15.88 2.68
CA ILE A 48 3.52 14.86 1.95
C ILE A 48 4.57 15.53 1.06
N ARG A 49 4.19 16.59 0.33
CA ARG A 49 5.09 17.33 -0.55
C ARG A 49 6.21 18.00 0.24
N GLU A 50 5.88 18.74 1.29
CA GLU A 50 6.85 19.49 2.07
C GLU A 50 7.80 18.57 2.85
N VAL A 51 7.33 17.44 3.38
CA VAL A 51 8.20 16.40 3.98
C VAL A 51 9.16 15.83 2.94
N THR A 52 8.66 15.49 1.74
CA THR A 52 9.49 14.96 0.65
C THR A 52 10.56 15.97 0.23
N ARG A 53 10.16 17.24 0.08
CA ARG A 53 11.05 18.35 -0.25
C ARG A 53 12.13 18.56 0.82
N LEU A 54 11.76 18.54 2.10
CA LEU A 54 12.69 18.63 3.22
C LEU A 54 13.71 17.47 3.18
N CYS A 55 13.24 16.24 2.95
CA CYS A 55 14.13 15.09 2.86
C CYS A 55 15.16 15.24 1.73
N ASN A 56 14.72 15.69 0.55
CA ASN A 56 15.60 15.93 -0.58
C ASN A 56 16.61 17.05 -0.31
N GLN A 57 16.18 18.16 0.32
CA GLN A 57 17.04 19.30 0.65
C GLN A 57 18.14 18.95 1.67
N GLU A 58 17.79 18.15 2.67
CA GLU A 58 18.73 17.76 3.74
C GLU A 58 19.51 16.48 3.40
N GLY A 59 19.24 15.86 2.25
CA GLY A 59 19.81 14.56 1.89
C GLY A 59 19.39 13.43 2.84
N MET A 60 18.24 13.56 3.51
CA MET A 60 17.68 12.55 4.40
C MET A 60 17.05 11.42 3.57
N PRO A 61 17.54 10.17 3.64
CA PRO A 61 16.88 9.04 2.99
C PRO A 61 15.48 8.85 3.55
N PHE A 62 14.50 8.63 2.69
CA PHE A 62 13.14 8.36 3.13
C PHE A 62 12.50 7.20 2.37
N TYR A 63 11.52 6.57 3.01
CA TYR A 63 10.75 5.47 2.43
C TYR A 63 9.26 5.68 2.68
N VAL A 64 8.44 5.53 1.63
CA VAL A 64 6.99 5.65 1.75
C VAL A 64 6.37 4.28 1.95
N MET A 65 5.55 4.14 2.99
CA MET A 65 4.83 2.91 3.29
C MET A 65 3.33 3.14 3.48
N GLY A 66 2.57 2.06 3.28
CA GLY A 66 1.18 1.95 3.72
C GLY A 66 1.07 1.13 5.00
N ASN A 67 0.31 0.03 4.93
CA ASN A 67 0.08 -0.89 6.05
C ASN A 67 1.27 -1.84 6.36
N GLY A 68 2.40 -1.70 5.67
CA GLY A 68 3.56 -2.59 5.86
C GLY A 68 3.29 -4.08 5.59
N SER A 69 2.29 -4.41 4.75
CA SER A 69 1.86 -5.79 4.47
C SER A 69 2.74 -6.56 3.49
N ASN A 70 3.76 -5.91 2.94
CA ASN A 70 4.68 -6.46 1.94
C ASN A 70 6.12 -5.97 2.20
N LEU A 71 6.47 -5.76 3.48
CA LEU A 71 7.78 -5.26 3.91
C LEU A 71 8.44 -6.25 4.87
N LEU A 72 9.74 -6.46 4.69
CA LEU A 72 10.64 -7.09 5.64
C LEU A 72 11.63 -6.02 6.09
N VAL A 73 11.53 -5.58 7.35
CA VAL A 73 12.39 -4.53 7.91
C VAL A 73 13.47 -5.18 8.74
N SER A 74 14.72 -4.74 8.55
CA SER A 74 15.89 -5.25 9.30
C SER A 74 15.79 -4.91 10.79
N ASP A 75 16.32 -5.77 11.66
CA ASP A 75 16.47 -5.48 13.10
C ASP A 75 17.42 -4.31 13.38
N ALA A 76 18.33 -4.01 12.45
CA ALA A 76 19.16 -2.80 12.49
C ALA A 76 18.33 -1.52 12.29
N GLY A 77 17.08 -1.64 11.83
CA GLY A 77 16.18 -0.51 11.63
C GLY A 77 16.33 0.16 10.28
N TYR A 78 15.91 1.43 10.21
CA TYR A 78 16.00 2.27 9.02
C TYR A 78 16.59 3.64 9.39
N HIS A 79 17.80 3.90 8.91
CA HIS A 79 18.45 5.20 9.09
C HIS A 79 17.88 6.20 8.08
N GLY A 80 16.89 6.96 8.52
CA GLY A 80 16.12 7.85 7.68
C GLY A 80 14.68 8.05 8.17
N LEU A 81 13.87 8.63 7.30
CA LEU A 81 12.48 8.96 7.58
C LEU A 81 11.50 8.00 6.89
N ILE A 82 10.55 7.46 7.64
CA ILE A 82 9.44 6.69 7.11
C ILE A 82 8.22 7.61 6.94
N VAL A 83 7.71 7.75 5.72
CA VAL A 83 6.43 8.42 5.45
C VAL A 83 5.33 7.36 5.41
N LYS A 84 4.47 7.32 6.41
CA LYS A 84 3.36 6.36 6.47
C LYS A 84 2.06 7.01 6.02
N LEU A 85 1.56 6.59 4.86
CA LEU A 85 0.25 7.00 4.34
C LEU A 85 -0.82 6.02 4.84
N GLY A 86 -1.61 6.46 5.82
CA GLY A 86 -2.54 5.63 6.56
C GLY A 86 -3.94 6.22 6.67
N GLU A 87 -4.57 6.03 7.82
CA GLU A 87 -5.95 6.44 8.07
C GLU A 87 -6.14 7.95 7.96
N GLU A 88 -5.12 8.72 8.33
CA GLU A 88 -5.04 10.18 8.26
C GLU A 88 -5.19 10.70 6.81
N TYR A 89 -4.83 9.89 5.81
CA TYR A 89 -4.88 10.24 4.38
C TYR A 89 -5.66 9.17 3.59
N SER A 90 -6.92 8.93 4.00
CA SER A 90 -7.75 7.79 3.54
C SER A 90 -9.12 8.15 2.98
N SER A 91 -9.33 9.39 2.52
CA SER A 91 -10.61 9.83 1.97
C SER A 91 -11.00 9.07 0.71
N VAL A 92 -12.32 8.86 0.55
CA VAL A 92 -12.94 8.18 -0.59
C VAL A 92 -14.14 8.99 -1.04
N LEU A 93 -14.20 9.30 -2.33
CA LEU A 93 -15.32 9.95 -2.99
C LEU A 93 -15.90 9.01 -4.05
N THR A 94 -17.21 8.85 -4.03
CA THR A 94 -17.96 8.05 -5.02
C THR A 94 -18.95 8.95 -5.73
N LYS A 95 -19.03 8.86 -7.06
CA LYS A 95 -19.97 9.60 -7.90
C LYS A 95 -21.03 8.65 -8.47
N GLU A 96 -22.20 9.19 -8.81
CA GLU A 96 -23.33 8.42 -9.36
C GLU A 96 -23.00 7.71 -10.68
N ASP A 97 -22.07 8.27 -11.45
CA ASP A 97 -21.63 7.69 -12.71
C ASP A 97 -20.70 6.47 -12.55
N GLY A 98 -20.43 6.02 -11.31
CA GLY A 98 -19.54 4.88 -11.02
C GLY A 98 -18.06 5.26 -10.91
N THR A 99 -17.74 6.56 -10.94
CA THR A 99 -16.38 7.04 -10.68
C THR A 99 -16.07 7.03 -9.19
N VAL A 100 -14.94 6.43 -8.81
CA VAL A 100 -14.46 6.37 -7.43
C VAL A 100 -13.06 6.97 -7.35
N THR A 101 -12.88 7.98 -6.52
CA THR A 101 -11.57 8.58 -6.23
C THR A 101 -11.20 8.28 -4.78
N ALA A 102 -9.99 7.78 -4.54
CA ALA A 102 -9.56 7.42 -3.21
C ALA A 102 -8.10 7.79 -2.95
N GLN A 103 -7.80 8.24 -1.73
CA GLN A 103 -6.45 8.57 -1.30
C GLN A 103 -5.61 7.32 -1.01
N ALA A 104 -4.30 7.45 -1.15
CA ALA A 104 -3.36 6.35 -1.06
C ALA A 104 -3.35 5.59 0.28
N GLY A 105 -3.77 6.24 1.38
CA GLY A 105 -3.79 5.63 2.70
C GLY A 105 -4.99 4.72 2.98
N VAL A 106 -6.02 4.69 2.12
CA VAL A 106 -7.20 3.84 2.37
C VAL A 106 -6.85 2.36 2.30
N LEU A 107 -7.27 1.59 3.30
CA LEU A 107 -7.18 0.13 3.27
C LEU A 107 -8.04 -0.43 2.13
N LEU A 108 -7.50 -1.40 1.37
CA LEU A 108 -8.22 -2.03 0.26
C LEU A 108 -9.53 -2.70 0.70
N SER A 109 -9.54 -3.32 1.89
CA SER A 109 -10.74 -3.91 2.47
C SER A 109 -11.81 -2.86 2.77
N LYS A 110 -11.42 -1.69 3.30
CA LYS A 110 -12.33 -0.56 3.55
C LYS A 110 -12.87 -0.01 2.24
N LEU A 111 -12.00 0.21 1.25
CA LEU A 111 -12.36 0.70 -0.08
C LEU A 111 -13.33 -0.25 -0.80
N ALA A 112 -13.06 -1.56 -0.80
CA ALA A 112 -13.94 -2.56 -1.39
C ALA A 112 -15.34 -2.56 -0.75
N ASN A 113 -15.42 -2.40 0.57
CA ASN A 113 -16.71 -2.29 1.26
C ASN A 113 -17.45 -0.99 0.90
N VAL A 114 -16.76 0.15 0.77
CA VAL A 114 -17.38 1.41 0.33
C VAL A 114 -17.94 1.26 -1.09
N ILE A 115 -17.15 0.70 -2.01
CA ILE A 115 -17.54 0.44 -3.40
C ILE A 115 -18.77 -0.48 -3.47
N ALA A 116 -18.76 -1.60 -2.74
CA ALA A 116 -19.89 -2.52 -2.71
C ALA A 116 -21.17 -1.90 -2.13
N LYS A 117 -21.06 -1.02 -1.13
CA LYS A 117 -22.20 -0.26 -0.59
C LYS A 117 -22.84 0.69 -1.60
N GLN A 118 -22.07 1.15 -2.58
CA GLN A 118 -22.57 1.94 -3.71
C GLN A 118 -23.07 1.09 -4.88
N SER A 119 -23.16 -0.24 -4.71
CA SER A 119 -23.58 -1.17 -5.76
C SER A 119 -22.65 -1.16 -6.98
N LEU A 120 -21.37 -0.89 -6.78
CA LEU A 120 -20.36 -0.89 -7.84
C LEU A 120 -19.58 -2.21 -7.85
N THR A 121 -19.37 -2.80 -9.03
CA THR A 121 -18.68 -4.08 -9.26
C THR A 121 -17.33 -3.86 -9.93
N GLY A 122 -16.40 -4.83 -9.80
CA GLY A 122 -15.07 -4.80 -10.42
C GLY A 122 -13.91 -4.62 -9.44
N PHE A 123 -14.18 -4.49 -8.14
CA PHE A 123 -13.16 -4.30 -7.10
C PHE A 123 -13.17 -5.40 -6.02
N GLU A 124 -14.02 -6.42 -6.14
CA GLU A 124 -14.20 -7.48 -5.15
C GLU A 124 -12.91 -8.27 -4.90
N PHE A 125 -12.06 -8.38 -5.94
CA PHE A 125 -10.77 -9.07 -5.87
C PHE A 125 -9.85 -8.50 -4.79
N ALA A 126 -9.98 -7.20 -4.49
CA ALA A 126 -9.13 -6.48 -3.54
C ALA A 126 -9.62 -6.61 -2.10
N SER A 127 -10.86 -7.07 -1.88
CA SER A 127 -11.52 -7.09 -0.56
C SER A 127 -10.73 -7.82 0.53
N GLY A 128 -9.99 -8.86 0.14
CA GLY A 128 -9.14 -9.62 1.04
C GLY A 128 -7.69 -9.19 1.06
N ILE A 129 -7.22 -8.32 0.16
CA ILE A 129 -5.80 -7.95 0.02
C ILE A 129 -5.39 -7.02 1.18
N PRO A 130 -4.40 -7.40 2.01
CA PRO A 130 -3.91 -6.54 3.08
C PRO A 130 -3.07 -5.42 2.47
N GLY A 131 -3.25 -4.20 2.96
CA GLY A 131 -2.53 -3.05 2.44
C GLY A 131 -3.43 -1.87 2.16
N THR A 132 -2.76 -0.75 1.89
CA THR A 132 -3.41 0.48 1.44
C THR A 132 -3.43 0.55 -0.08
N LEU A 133 -4.27 1.43 -0.63
CA LEU A 133 -4.37 1.70 -2.05
C LEU A 133 -3.02 2.13 -2.65
N GLY A 134 -2.23 2.92 -1.92
CA GLY A 134 -0.87 3.33 -2.30
C GLY A 134 0.01 2.13 -2.63
N GLY A 135 0.15 1.20 -1.68
CA GLY A 135 0.90 -0.04 -1.92
C GLY A 135 0.29 -0.88 -3.03
N ALA A 136 -1.04 -0.89 -3.17
CA ALA A 136 -1.74 -1.66 -4.18
C ALA A 136 -1.45 -1.19 -5.61
N VAL A 137 -1.55 0.11 -5.88
CA VAL A 137 -1.24 0.69 -7.20
C VAL A 137 0.24 0.51 -7.50
N THR A 138 1.12 0.83 -6.55
CA THR A 138 2.57 0.65 -6.69
C THR A 138 2.94 -0.78 -7.10
N MET A 139 2.26 -1.79 -6.54
CA MET A 139 2.52 -3.20 -6.83
C MET A 139 1.65 -3.79 -7.94
N ASN A 140 0.76 -3.02 -8.58
CA ASN A 140 -0.37 -3.56 -9.37
C ASN A 140 -0.97 -4.80 -8.67
N ALA A 141 -1.45 -4.60 -7.44
CA ALA A 141 -1.96 -5.67 -6.61
C ALA A 141 -3.12 -6.39 -7.30
N GLY A 142 -3.15 -7.71 -7.15
CA GLY A 142 -4.15 -8.53 -7.81
C GLY A 142 -4.26 -9.92 -7.20
N ALA A 143 -5.47 -10.44 -7.20
CA ALA A 143 -5.85 -11.73 -6.66
C ALA A 143 -7.07 -12.27 -7.42
N TYR A 144 -7.22 -13.59 -7.51
CA TYR A 144 -8.43 -14.24 -8.04
C TYR A 144 -8.88 -13.77 -9.44
N GLY A 145 -7.93 -13.42 -10.31
CA GLY A 145 -8.18 -12.95 -11.68
C GLY A 145 -8.40 -11.44 -11.81
N GLY A 146 -8.51 -10.73 -10.69
CA GLY A 146 -8.59 -9.27 -10.65
C GLY A 146 -7.25 -8.60 -10.34
N GLU A 147 -7.02 -7.39 -10.84
CA GLU A 147 -5.86 -6.55 -10.53
C GLU A 147 -6.15 -5.05 -10.70
N MET A 148 -5.37 -4.20 -10.02
CA MET A 148 -5.59 -2.74 -10.01
C MET A 148 -5.69 -2.13 -11.42
N LYS A 149 -4.84 -2.57 -12.37
CA LYS A 149 -4.85 -2.03 -13.73
C LYS A 149 -6.18 -2.22 -14.47
N GLN A 150 -7.04 -3.13 -14.04
CA GLN A 150 -8.34 -3.38 -14.70
C GLN A 150 -9.40 -2.35 -14.31
N CYS A 151 -9.26 -1.67 -13.18
CA CYS A 151 -10.26 -0.72 -12.68
C CYS A 151 -9.76 0.73 -12.62
N LEU A 152 -8.44 0.96 -12.64
CA LEU A 152 -7.87 2.30 -12.62
C LEU A 152 -8.13 3.06 -13.92
N THR A 153 -8.44 4.35 -13.83
CA THR A 153 -8.49 5.26 -14.98
C THR A 153 -7.35 6.26 -14.94
N ALA A 154 -7.06 6.79 -13.76
CA ALA A 154 -5.99 7.76 -13.54
C ALA A 154 -5.42 7.67 -12.12
N ALA A 155 -4.28 8.30 -11.89
CA ALA A 155 -3.69 8.49 -10.57
C ALA A 155 -3.02 9.86 -10.48
N LYS A 156 -3.18 10.53 -9.34
CA LYS A 156 -2.34 11.66 -8.96
C LYS A 156 -1.14 11.13 -8.19
N VAL A 157 0.05 11.53 -8.60
CA VAL A 157 1.31 11.13 -7.97
C VAL A 157 2.15 12.35 -7.64
N LEU A 158 2.98 12.23 -6.62
CA LEU A 158 4.07 13.16 -6.34
C LEU A 158 5.35 12.59 -6.96
N ASP A 159 6.03 13.37 -7.79
CA ASP A 159 7.35 13.01 -8.32
C ASP A 159 8.49 13.36 -7.34
N SER A 160 9.72 13.02 -7.71
CA SER A 160 10.92 13.29 -6.90
C SER A 160 11.21 14.78 -6.73
N ASP A 161 10.71 15.63 -7.62
CA ASP A 161 10.93 17.08 -7.60
C ASP A 161 9.84 17.81 -6.79
N GLY A 162 8.84 17.06 -6.29
CA GLY A 162 7.72 17.60 -5.52
C GLY A 162 6.56 18.10 -6.39
N ASN A 163 6.54 17.79 -7.68
CA ASN A 163 5.42 18.14 -8.55
C ASN A 163 4.30 17.10 -8.44
N VAL A 164 3.07 17.58 -8.49
CA VAL A 164 1.89 16.72 -8.59
C VAL A 164 1.59 16.47 -10.07
N LEU A 165 1.69 15.21 -10.48
CA LEU A 165 1.40 14.77 -11.84
C LEU A 165 0.11 13.96 -11.85
N SER A 166 -0.66 14.08 -12.93
CA SER A 166 -1.79 13.20 -13.22
C SER A 166 -1.37 12.22 -14.31
N LEU A 167 -1.38 10.93 -13.99
CA LEU A 167 -1.03 9.85 -14.91
C LEU A 167 -2.29 9.05 -15.27
N THR A 168 -2.46 8.74 -16.54
CA THR A 168 -3.45 7.76 -17.03
C THR A 168 -3.06 6.33 -16.67
N ASN A 169 -3.98 5.37 -16.84
CA ASN A 169 -3.67 3.95 -16.65
C ASN A 169 -2.46 3.48 -17.47
N ASP A 170 -2.38 3.89 -18.75
CA ASP A 170 -1.28 3.50 -19.62
C ASP A 170 0.06 4.09 -19.15
N GLU A 171 0.07 5.36 -18.73
CA GLU A 171 1.26 6.03 -18.19
C GLU A 171 1.70 5.48 -16.83
N LEU A 172 0.82 4.80 -16.09
CA LEU A 172 1.19 4.07 -14.88
C LEU A 172 2.05 2.83 -15.17
N GLU A 173 2.08 2.38 -16.43
CA GLU A 173 2.89 1.27 -16.93
C GLU A 173 2.80 0.03 -16.00
N LEU A 174 1.56 -0.31 -15.64
CA LEU A 174 1.23 -1.38 -14.68
C LEU A 174 1.50 -2.76 -15.31
N GLY A 175 2.37 -3.53 -14.68
CA GLY A 175 2.74 -4.88 -15.10
C GLY A 175 2.59 -5.90 -13.98
N TYR A 176 3.10 -7.12 -14.19
CA TYR A 176 3.09 -8.14 -13.14
C TYR A 176 4.00 -7.71 -11.97
N ARG A 177 3.39 -7.25 -10.88
CA ARG A 177 4.07 -6.78 -9.65
C ARG A 177 5.06 -5.64 -9.89
N THR A 178 4.71 -4.71 -10.78
CA THR A 178 5.52 -3.53 -11.13
C THR A 178 4.63 -2.36 -11.59
N SER A 179 5.12 -1.13 -11.41
CA SER A 179 4.51 0.11 -11.92
C SER A 179 5.59 1.16 -12.20
N ILE A 180 5.23 2.26 -12.87
CA ILE A 180 6.10 3.42 -13.01
C ILE A 180 6.46 4.04 -11.64
N LEU A 181 5.58 3.93 -10.64
CA LEU A 181 5.80 4.48 -9.30
C LEU A 181 7.06 3.86 -8.67
N GLN A 182 7.23 2.54 -8.80
CA GLN A 182 8.42 1.86 -8.30
C GLN A 182 9.69 2.28 -9.04
N ARG A 183 9.61 2.42 -10.37
CA ARG A 183 10.78 2.70 -11.21
C ARG A 183 11.28 4.13 -11.07
N LYS A 184 10.36 5.09 -10.89
CA LYS A 184 10.68 6.51 -10.78
C LYS A 184 10.63 7.05 -9.34
N GLY A 185 10.27 6.21 -8.37
CA GLY A 185 10.14 6.64 -6.97
C GLY A 185 8.97 7.58 -6.72
N TYR A 186 7.90 7.50 -7.52
CA TYR A 186 6.73 8.35 -7.35
C TYR A 186 5.85 7.88 -6.19
N ILE A 187 5.24 8.83 -5.50
CA ILE A 187 4.34 8.57 -4.37
C ILE A 187 2.90 8.68 -4.88
N LEU A 188 2.09 7.63 -4.71
CA LEU A 188 0.67 7.74 -4.99
C LEU A 188 0.03 8.71 -3.98
N LEU A 189 -0.73 9.68 -4.49
CA LEU A 189 -1.57 10.56 -3.68
C LEU A 189 -3.02 10.10 -3.73
N GLU A 190 -3.57 10.02 -4.95
CA GLU A 190 -4.96 9.61 -5.20
C GLU A 190 -5.01 8.68 -6.40
N ALA A 191 -5.95 7.74 -6.39
CA ALA A 191 -6.29 6.95 -7.57
C ALA A 191 -7.75 7.14 -7.93
N GLU A 192 -8.02 7.20 -9.24
CA GLU A 192 -9.36 7.20 -9.81
C GLU A 192 -9.62 5.85 -10.46
N MET A 193 -10.83 5.34 -10.24
CA MET A 193 -11.34 4.11 -10.84
C MET A 193 -12.69 4.38 -11.47
N LYS A 194 -12.96 3.69 -12.57
CA LYS A 194 -14.29 3.63 -13.18
C LYS A 194 -14.83 2.22 -13.02
N LEU A 195 -15.96 2.10 -12.33
CA LEU A 195 -16.58 0.83 -12.00
C LEU A 195 -18.01 0.80 -12.54
N ASP A 196 -18.48 -0.41 -12.83
CA ASP A 196 -19.83 -0.62 -13.33
C ASP A 196 -20.82 -0.75 -12.18
N HIS A 197 -22.07 -0.35 -12.43
CA HIS A 197 -23.18 -0.66 -11.53
C HIS A 197 -23.50 -2.16 -11.59
N GLY A 198 -23.76 -2.74 -10.43
CA GLY A 198 -24.04 -4.16 -10.26
C GLY A 198 -25.03 -4.43 -9.13
N ASN A 199 -25.42 -5.69 -8.98
CA ASN A 199 -26.30 -6.10 -7.89
C ASN A 199 -25.51 -6.17 -6.57
N GLN A 200 -25.85 -5.33 -5.60
CA GLN A 200 -25.15 -5.23 -4.31
C GLN A 200 -25.02 -6.57 -3.58
N GLN A 201 -26.08 -7.38 -3.54
CA GLN A 201 -26.05 -8.68 -2.85
C GLN A 201 -25.05 -9.64 -3.52
N THR A 202 -25.00 -9.63 -4.85
CA THR A 202 -24.06 -10.44 -5.64
C THR A 202 -22.62 -10.00 -5.40
N ILE A 203 -22.36 -8.70 -5.34
CA ILE A 203 -21.03 -8.13 -5.04
C ILE A 203 -20.56 -8.56 -3.65
N PHE A 204 -21.41 -8.42 -2.62
CA PHE A 204 -21.08 -8.87 -1.28
C PHE A 204 -20.87 -10.37 -1.18
N ALA A 205 -21.71 -11.17 -1.85
CA ALA A 205 -21.53 -12.63 -1.91
C ALA A 205 -20.18 -13.00 -2.56
N ARG A 206 -19.78 -12.28 -3.62
CA ARG A 206 -18.47 -12.48 -4.27
C ARG A 206 -17.32 -12.13 -3.32
N MET A 207 -17.37 -11.01 -2.62
CA MET A 207 -16.36 -10.63 -1.63
C MET A 207 -16.25 -11.69 -0.51
N GLN A 208 -17.38 -12.17 0.01
CA GLN A 208 -17.40 -13.22 1.04
C GLN A 208 -16.75 -14.52 0.54
N GLU A 209 -17.07 -14.94 -0.68
CA GLU A 209 -16.50 -16.12 -1.31
C GLU A 209 -14.98 -15.99 -1.47
N LEU A 210 -14.49 -14.86 -1.98
CA LEU A 210 -13.04 -14.63 -2.15
C LEU A 210 -12.30 -14.61 -0.80
N ASN A 211 -12.91 -14.01 0.22
CA ASN A 211 -12.35 -14.00 1.58
C ASN A 211 -12.36 -15.39 2.24
N ARG A 212 -13.37 -16.21 1.96
CA ARG A 212 -13.41 -17.62 2.39
C ARG A 212 -12.27 -18.41 1.73
N GLN A 213 -12.12 -18.31 0.40
CA GLN A 213 -11.01 -18.96 -0.31
C GLN A 213 -9.64 -18.52 0.20
N ARG A 214 -9.50 -17.25 0.60
CA ARG A 214 -8.26 -16.74 1.18
C ARG A 214 -7.94 -17.40 2.52
N ARG A 215 -8.94 -17.47 3.42
CA ARG A 215 -8.82 -18.11 4.73
C ARG A 215 -8.45 -19.59 4.64
N GLU A 216 -9.02 -20.30 3.66
CA GLU A 216 -8.74 -21.73 3.47
C GLU A 216 -7.32 -22.01 2.93
N LYS A 217 -6.75 -21.07 2.18
CA LYS A 217 -5.47 -21.28 1.45
C LYS A 217 -4.27 -20.59 2.10
N GLN A 218 -4.49 -19.64 3.01
CA GLN A 218 -3.44 -18.83 3.60
C GLN A 218 -3.50 -18.86 5.13
N PRO A 219 -2.36 -18.89 5.83
CA PRO A 219 -2.30 -18.89 7.28
C PRO A 219 -2.56 -17.47 7.82
N LEU A 220 -3.81 -17.01 7.77
CA LEU A 220 -4.17 -15.63 8.16
C LEU A 220 -4.06 -15.37 9.67
N GLU A 221 -3.94 -16.42 10.48
CA GLU A 221 -3.72 -16.33 11.93
C GLU A 221 -2.24 -16.13 12.30
N GLN A 222 -1.33 -16.25 11.32
CA GLN A 222 0.11 -16.06 11.50
C GLN A 222 0.57 -14.72 10.94
N TYR A 223 1.66 -14.20 11.49
CA TYR A 223 2.33 -13.02 10.97
C TYR A 223 3.04 -13.34 9.65
N SER A 224 2.77 -12.54 8.62
CA SER A 224 3.22 -12.79 7.25
C SER A 224 3.23 -11.50 6.43
N ALA A 225 4.18 -11.37 5.51
CA ALA A 225 4.19 -10.35 4.45
C ALA A 225 3.55 -10.85 3.14
N GLY A 226 2.78 -11.95 3.19
CA GLY A 226 2.22 -12.60 2.01
C GLY A 226 3.21 -13.52 1.31
N SER A 227 3.11 -13.60 -0.02
CA SER A 227 3.99 -14.48 -0.81
C SER A 227 5.39 -13.88 -0.97
N THR A 228 6.41 -14.55 -0.42
CA THR A 228 7.81 -14.11 -0.47
C THR A 228 8.40 -14.08 -1.88
N PHE A 229 8.01 -15.03 -2.74
CA PHE A 229 8.59 -15.18 -4.07
C PHE A 229 7.60 -14.80 -5.17
N LYS A 230 8.11 -14.11 -6.20
CA LYS A 230 7.38 -13.94 -7.47
C LYS A 230 7.14 -15.31 -8.11
N ARG A 231 6.09 -15.41 -8.92
CA ARG A 231 5.79 -16.65 -9.65
C ARG A 231 6.83 -16.86 -10.75
N PRO A 232 7.54 -18.02 -10.79
CA PRO A 232 8.36 -18.39 -11.93
C PRO A 232 7.46 -18.77 -13.12
N GLU A 233 7.92 -18.51 -14.34
CA GLU A 233 7.19 -18.89 -15.55
C GLU A 233 6.94 -20.41 -15.59
N GLY A 234 5.70 -20.83 -15.83
CA GLY A 234 5.30 -22.24 -15.87
C GLY A 234 5.14 -22.93 -14.50
N TYR A 235 5.47 -22.27 -13.38
CA TYR A 235 5.47 -22.90 -12.05
C TYR A 235 4.72 -22.08 -11.00
N TYR A 236 4.49 -22.71 -9.85
CA TYR A 236 3.99 -22.04 -8.65
C TYR A 236 5.05 -22.13 -7.56
N ALA A 237 5.52 -20.99 -7.05
CA ALA A 237 6.56 -20.94 -6.03
C ALA A 237 6.23 -21.80 -4.79
N GLY A 238 5.00 -21.73 -4.28
CA GLY A 238 4.57 -22.56 -3.14
C GLY A 238 4.59 -24.07 -3.42
N LYS A 239 4.36 -24.48 -4.68
CA LYS A 239 4.50 -25.88 -5.10
C LYS A 239 5.97 -26.28 -5.12
N LEU A 240 6.85 -25.48 -5.74
CA LEU A 240 8.29 -25.75 -5.76
C LEU A 240 8.89 -25.88 -4.35
N ILE A 241 8.49 -25.02 -3.42
CA ILE A 241 8.92 -25.08 -2.01
C ILE A 241 8.43 -26.37 -1.34
N SER A 242 7.19 -26.77 -1.62
CA SER A 242 6.61 -28.00 -1.07
C SER A 242 7.28 -29.26 -1.65
N ASP A 243 7.50 -29.28 -2.96
CA ASP A 243 8.17 -30.38 -3.68
C ASP A 243 9.64 -30.52 -3.23
N ALA A 244 10.28 -29.42 -2.80
CA ALA A 244 11.60 -29.42 -2.17
C ALA A 244 11.60 -29.86 -0.70
N GLY A 245 10.45 -30.21 -0.11
CA GLY A 245 10.34 -30.66 1.28
C GLY A 245 10.49 -29.54 2.32
N LEU A 246 10.37 -28.27 1.92
CA LEU A 246 10.60 -27.11 2.81
C LEU A 246 9.33 -26.60 3.49
N ARG A 247 8.17 -27.24 3.26
CA ARG A 247 6.93 -26.84 3.94
C ARG A 247 7.04 -27.13 5.43
N GLY A 248 6.93 -26.09 6.26
CA GLY A 248 7.10 -26.19 7.71
C GLY A 248 8.56 -26.17 8.17
N TYR A 249 9.52 -25.96 7.25
CA TYR A 249 10.92 -25.73 7.63
C TYR A 249 11.04 -24.40 8.38
N GLN A 250 11.84 -24.40 9.45
CA GLN A 250 11.93 -23.29 10.40
C GLN A 250 13.39 -22.98 10.76
N ILE A 251 13.73 -21.69 10.79
CA ILE A 251 14.97 -21.16 11.37
C ILE A 251 14.56 -20.00 12.28
N GLY A 252 14.78 -20.12 13.59
CA GLY A 252 14.31 -19.12 14.54
C GLY A 252 12.80 -19.22 14.82
N GLY A 253 12.10 -18.09 14.83
CA GLY A 253 10.67 -17.96 15.17
C GLY A 253 9.73 -18.22 14.00
#